data_AF-A0AAU8FPD5-F1
#
_entry.id   AF-A0AAU8FPD5-F1
#
_cell.length_a   1.000
_cell.length_b   1.000
_cell.length_c   1.000
_cell.angle_alpha   90.00
_cell.angle_beta   90.00
_cell.angle_gamma   90.00
#
_symmetry.space_group_name_H-M   'P 1'
#
loop_
_entity.id
_entity.type
_entity.pdbx_description
1 polymer ?
#
loop_
_entity_poly.entity_id
_entity_poly.type
_entity_poly.pdbx_seq_one_letter_code
_entity_poly.pdbx_strand_id
1 'polypeptide(L)'
;MLFDLPVKARSVAFDQCSENLRFASAVAEFGLLLRGSEYRGKATYTDVIRHARGAFGKDEEGYRSEFVQLVKLAQSLDGSRETAEK
;
A
#
# COMPACT_ATOMS: atom_id res chain seq x y z
N MET A 1 -38.19 10.34 -6.97
CA MET A 1 -37.94 10.48 -5.52
C MET A 1 -36.47 10.18 -5.28
N LEU A 2 -35.73 11.11 -4.69
CA LEU A 2 -34.35 10.89 -4.26
C LEU A 2 -34.41 10.26 -2.86
N PHE A 3 -33.80 9.09 -2.68
CA PHE A 3 -33.67 8.48 -1.37
C PHE A 3 -32.43 9.05 -0.69
N ASP A 4 -32.61 9.80 0.40
CA ASP A 4 -31.54 10.16 1.33
C ASP A 4 -31.57 9.14 2.48
N LEU A 5 -30.70 8.14 2.40
CA LEU A 5 -30.43 7.21 3.49
C LEU A 5 -29.05 7.59 4.05
N PRO A 6 -29.01 8.25 5.23
CA PRO A 6 -27.73 8.63 5.82
C PRO A 6 -26.96 7.37 6.21
N VAL A 7 -25.82 7.16 5.56
CA VAL A 7 -24.88 6.11 5.95
C VAL A 7 -24.18 6.57 7.22
N LYS A 8 -24.38 5.84 8.32
CA LYS A 8 -23.66 6.11 9.57
C LYS A 8 -22.16 6.02 9.33
N ALA A 9 -21.45 7.12 9.54
CA ALA A 9 -20.00 7.14 9.49
C ALA A 9 -19.47 6.25 10.62
N ARG A 10 -18.93 5.09 10.25
CA ARG A 10 -18.22 4.19 11.16
C ARG A 10 -16.74 4.24 10.83
N SER A 11 -15.97 4.96 11.63
CA SER A 11 -14.51 4.91 11.59
C SER A 11 -14.03 3.71 12.39
N VAL A 12 -13.19 2.89 11.78
CA VAL A 12 -12.44 1.84 12.47
C VAL A 12 -10.95 2.13 12.32
N ALA A 13 -10.12 1.56 13.20
CA ALA A 13 -8.68 1.66 13.06
C ALA A 13 -8.23 1.04 11.72
N PHE A 14 -7.14 1.54 11.13
CA PHE A 14 -6.67 1.06 9.84
C PHE A 14 -6.47 -0.47 9.82
N ASP A 15 -5.89 -1.04 10.87
CA ASP A 15 -5.66 -2.48 10.98
C ASP A 15 -6.94 -3.31 11.06
N GLN A 16 -8.07 -2.69 11.41
CA GLN A 16 -9.39 -3.31 11.46
C GLN A 16 -10.17 -3.17 10.14
N CYS A 17 -9.64 -2.42 9.18
CA CYS A 17 -10.22 -2.33 7.84
C CYS A 17 -10.13 -3.68 7.12
N SER A 18 -11.00 -3.86 6.12
CA SER A 18 -10.97 -5.05 5.28
C SER A 18 -9.59 -5.26 4.66
N GLU A 19 -9.21 -6.53 4.47
CA GLU A 19 -7.96 -6.90 3.81
C GLU A 19 -7.85 -6.28 2.43
N ASN A 20 -8.96 -6.15 1.71
CA ASN A 20 -8.98 -5.50 0.39
C ASN A 20 -8.66 -4.01 0.48
N LEU A 21 -9.24 -3.30 1.47
CA LEU A 21 -8.97 -1.87 1.62
C LEU A 21 -7.51 -1.64 2.02
N ARG A 22 -6.99 -2.39 3.00
CA ARG A 22 -5.60 -2.27 3.44
C ARG A 22 -4.61 -2.57 2.31
N PHE A 23 -4.88 -3.60 1.51
CA PHE A 23 -4.04 -3.95 0.35
C PHE A 23 -4.12 -2.89 -0.76
N ALA A 24 -5.32 -2.42 -1.11
CA ALA A 24 -5.49 -1.36 -2.11
C ALA A 24 -4.78 -0.07 -1.69
N SER A 25 -4.81 0.28 -0.40
CA SER A 25 -4.04 1.40 0.15
C SER A 25 -2.54 1.21 -0.04
N ALA A 26 -2.00 0.01 0.22
CA ALA A 26 -0.58 -0.29 0.00
C ALA A 26 -0.18 -0.16 -1.49
N VAL A 27 -1.03 -0.62 -2.42
CA VAL A 27 -0.79 -0.47 -3.86
C VAL A 27 -0.78 1.00 -4.27
N ALA A 28 -1.72 1.81 -3.77
CA ALA A 28 -1.77 3.24 -4.04
C ALA A 28 -0.53 3.96 -3.47
N GLU A 29 -0.14 3.63 -2.24
CA GLU A 29 1.06 4.16 -1.57
C GLU A 29 2.33 3.85 -2.38
N PHE A 30 2.46 2.60 -2.88
CA PHE A 30 3.57 2.22 -3.77
C PHE A 30 3.61 3.06 -5.05
N GLY A 31 2.47 3.29 -5.68
CA GLY A 31 2.38 4.14 -6.87
C GLY A 31 2.79 5.60 -6.62
N LEU A 32 2.55 6.12 -5.42
CA LEU A 32 3.01 7.46 -5.02
C LEU A 32 4.52 7.51 -4.85
N LEU A 33 5.12 6.45 -4.26
CA LEU A 33 6.57 6.33 -4.11
C LEU A 33 7.29 6.29 -5.44
N LEU A 34 6.85 5.41 -6.35
CA LEU A 34 7.49 5.22 -7.66
C LEU A 34 7.49 6.49 -8.53
N ARG A 35 6.48 7.36 -8.36
CA ARG A 35 6.39 8.62 -9.10
C ARG A 35 7.07 9.79 -8.39
N GLY A 36 7.70 9.57 -7.24
CA GLY A 36 8.25 10.65 -6.42
C GLY A 36 7.20 11.71 -6.07
N SER A 37 5.95 11.31 -5.86
CA SER A 37 4.82 12.23 -5.75
C SER A 37 4.94 13.15 -4.53
N GLU A 38 4.61 14.43 -4.69
CA GLU A 38 4.49 15.39 -3.58
C GLU A 38 3.45 14.95 -2.53
N TYR A 39 2.46 14.15 -2.93
CA TYR A 39 1.40 13.63 -2.07
C TYR A 39 1.77 12.33 -1.35
N ARG A 40 2.99 11.81 -1.52
CA ARG A 40 3.44 10.59 -0.81
C ARG A 40 3.54 10.78 0.70
N GLY A 41 3.56 12.02 1.18
CA GLY A 41 3.67 12.33 2.60
C GLY A 41 4.94 11.71 3.20
N LYS A 42 4.75 10.85 4.22
CA LYS A 42 5.82 10.12 4.91
C LYS A 42 5.91 8.63 4.50
N ALA A 43 5.25 8.25 3.41
CA ALA A 43 5.26 6.88 2.93
C ALA A 43 6.70 6.40 2.67
N THR A 44 6.96 5.14 2.99
CA THR A 44 8.23 4.46 2.70
C THR A 44 7.97 3.08 2.11
N TYR A 45 8.92 2.51 1.38
CA TYR A 45 8.78 1.12 0.89
C TYR A 45 8.55 0.13 2.04
N THR A 46 9.14 0.39 3.21
CA THR A 46 8.93 -0.43 4.41
C THR A 46 7.48 -0.37 4.90
N ASP A 47 6.84 0.80 4.86
CA ASP A 47 5.43 0.96 5.20
C ASP A 47 4.52 0.23 4.24
N VAL A 48 4.76 0.36 2.93
CA VAL A 48 4.03 -0.40 1.89
C VAL A 48 4.11 -1.90 2.16
N ILE A 49 5.30 -2.43 2.44
CA ILE A 49 5.50 -3.85 2.75
C ILE A 49 4.71 -4.26 4.00
N ARG A 50 4.75 -3.43 5.06
CA ARG A 50 4.02 -3.69 6.31
C ARG A 50 2.51 -3.71 6.08
N HIS A 51 1.97 -2.73 5.36
CA HIS A 51 0.54 -2.65 5.04
C HIS A 51 0.08 -3.81 4.16
N ALA A 52 0.85 -4.16 3.13
CA ALA A 52 0.53 -5.29 2.24
C ALA A 52 0.55 -6.64 2.98
N ARG A 53 1.58 -6.89 3.81
CA ARG A 53 1.68 -8.13 4.62
C ARG A 53 0.55 -8.28 5.61
N GLY A 54 0.14 -7.18 6.25
CA GLY A 54 -1.00 -7.19 7.16
C GLY A 54 -2.32 -7.59 6.47
N ALA A 55 -2.36 -7.51 5.15
CA ALA A 55 -3.54 -7.72 4.33
C ALA A 55 -3.51 -9.03 3.52
N PHE A 56 -2.69 -10.02 3.85
CA PHE A 56 -2.59 -11.25 3.04
C PHE A 56 -3.88 -12.07 3.00
N GLY A 57 -4.57 -12.24 4.14
CA GLY A 57 -5.77 -13.06 4.20
C GLY A 57 -5.55 -14.46 3.61
N LYS A 58 -6.47 -14.91 2.75
CA LYS A 58 -6.30 -16.10 1.91
C LYS A 58 -5.65 -15.70 0.57
N ASP A 59 -4.33 -15.80 0.50
CA ASP A 59 -3.52 -15.52 -0.69
C ASP A 59 -3.26 -16.81 -1.48
N GLU A 60 -4.32 -17.52 -1.89
CA GLU A 60 -4.22 -18.87 -2.49
C GLU A 60 -3.40 -18.89 -3.79
N GLU A 61 -3.54 -17.84 -4.60
CA GLU A 61 -2.80 -17.66 -5.86
C GLU A 61 -1.48 -16.88 -5.68
N GLY A 62 -1.16 -16.43 -4.46
CA GLY A 62 0.12 -15.77 -4.16
C GLY A 62 0.28 -14.32 -4.65
N TYR A 63 -0.73 -13.70 -5.25
CA TYR A 63 -0.62 -12.35 -5.83
C TYR A 63 -0.19 -11.27 -4.83
N ARG A 64 -0.66 -11.33 -3.58
CA ARG A 64 -0.28 -10.34 -2.56
C ARG A 64 1.15 -10.56 -2.10
N SER A 65 1.59 -11.81 -2.04
CA SER A 65 2.97 -12.18 -1.78
C SER A 65 3.92 -11.71 -2.88
N GLU A 66 3.55 -11.90 -4.15
CA GLU A 66 4.32 -11.42 -5.30
C GLU A 66 4.43 -9.90 -5.32
N PHE A 67 3.35 -9.18 -5.01
CA PHE A 67 3.38 -7.73 -4.83
C PHE A 67 4.43 -7.30 -3.80
N VAL A 68 4.51 -7.98 -2.65
CA VAL A 68 5.52 -7.68 -1.63
C VAL A 68 6.94 -7.91 -2.16
N GLN A 69 7.18 -8.93 -2.98
CA GLN A 69 8.49 -9.15 -3.60
C GLN A 69 8.82 -8.02 -4.59
N LEU A 70 7.85 -7.58 -5.39
CA LEU A 70 8.02 -6.45 -6.31
C LEU A 70 8.41 -5.16 -5.57
N VAL A 71 7.75 -4.85 -4.45
CA VAL A 71 8.07 -3.65 -3.66
C VAL A 71 9.48 -3.72 -3.07
N LYS A 72 9.91 -4.89 -2.59
CA LYS A 72 11.29 -5.08 -2.10
C LYS A 72 12.33 -4.89 -3.20
N LEU A 73 12.05 -5.40 -4.39
CA LEU A 73 12.93 -5.21 -5.54
C LEU A 73 13.05 -3.72 -5.86
N ALA A 74 11.93 -3.00 -5.94
CA ALA A 74 11.92 -1.56 -6.14
C ALA A 74 12.76 -0.82 -5.08
N GLN A 75 12.58 -1.16 -3.79
CA GLN A 75 13.37 -0.60 -2.69
C GLN A 75 14.88 -0.79 -2.88
N SER A 76 15.32 -1.99 -3.28
CA SER A 76 16.74 -2.27 -3.52
C SER A 76 17.32 -1.48 -4.69
N LEU A 77 16.53 -1.28 -5.75
CA LEU A 77 16.94 -0.54 -6.94
C LEU A 77 17.02 0.96 -6.66
N ASP A 78 16.11 1.49 -5.85
CA ASP A 78 16.08 2.90 -5.47
C ASP A 78 17.29 3.27 -4.58
N GLY A 79 17.62 2.42 -3.59
CA GLY A 79 18.84 2.60 -2.78
C GLY A 79 20.13 2.46 -3.60
N SER A 80 20.11 1.66 -4.66
CA SER A 80 21.24 1.54 -5.59
C SER A 80 21.43 2.81 -6.44
N ARG A 81 20.35 3.51 -6.79
CA ARG A 81 20.40 4.80 -7.52
C ARG A 81 21.10 5.89 -6.71
N GLU A 82 20.79 6.02 -5.42
CA GLU A 82 21.43 7.00 -4.52
C GLU A 82 22.95 6.80 -4.40
N THR A 83 23.44 5.57 -4.62
CA THR A 83 24.87 5.26 -4.53
C THR A 83 25.60 5.51 -5.86
N ALA A 84 24.89 5.50 -6.98
CA ALA A 84 25.46 5.71 -8.31
C ALA A 84 25.52 7.20 -8.73
N GLU A 85 24.73 8.07 -8.07
CA GLU A 85 24.70 9.52 -8.32
C GLU A 85 25.64 10.32 -7.39
N LYS A 86 26.37 9.65 -6.48
CA LYS A 86 27.44 10.22 -5.64
C LYS A 86 28.81 9.94 -6.22
#